data_AF-A0A950H9U4-F1
#
_entry.id   AF-A0A950H9U4-F1
#
_cell.length_a   1.000
_cell.length_b   1.000
_cell.length_c   1.000
_cell.angle_alpha   90.00
_cell.angle_beta   90.00
_cell.angle_gamma   90.00
#
_symmetry.space_group_name_H-M   'P 1'
#
loop_
_entity.id
_entity.type
_entity.pdbx_description
1 polymer ?
#
loop_
_entity_poly.entity_id
_entity_poly.type
_entity_poly.pdbx_seq_one_letter_code
_entity_poly.pdbx_strand_id
1 'polypeptide(L)'
;MAGSYYVLRYHAPVAVCTLNSGELAGELRTLSPSRLSIVGTMHTENLGIERLIRNVAANLNLRFLVLCGQDTQQRIGHLPGQSLVSLFSNGLTPARGSSAHKESDRC
;
A
#
# COMPACT_ATOMS: atom_id res chain seq x y z
N MET A 1 6.52 -12.98 9.27
CA MET A 1 7.51 -12.01 8.76
C MET A 1 7.02 -10.60 9.03
N ALA A 2 7.77 -9.77 9.75
CA ALA A 2 7.52 -8.32 9.82
C ALA A 2 7.92 -7.70 8.48
N GLY A 3 7.14 -6.75 7.95
CA GLY A 3 7.53 -6.04 6.73
C GLY A 3 8.74 -5.15 7.01
N SER A 4 9.67 -5.06 6.06
CA SER A 4 10.84 -4.20 6.17
C SER A 4 10.47 -2.79 5.73
N TYR A 5 10.33 -1.87 6.68
CA TYR A 5 10.14 -0.45 6.40
C TYR A 5 11.17 0.40 7.15
N TYR A 6 11.59 1.49 6.52
CA TYR A 6 12.56 2.44 7.01
C TYR A 6 11.90 3.81 7.06
N VAL A 7 11.79 4.38 8.25
CA VAL A 7 11.34 5.76 8.44
C VAL A 7 12.54 6.68 8.29
N LEU A 8 12.43 7.69 7.43
CA LEU A 8 13.46 8.69 7.20
C LEU A 8 13.10 10.01 7.87
N ARG A 9 11.91 10.55 7.58
CA ARG A 9 11.48 11.89 8.02
C ARG A 9 9.96 11.97 8.20
N TYR A 10 9.49 12.08 9.42
CA TYR A 10 8.04 11.99 9.71
C TYR A 10 7.19 13.11 9.06
N HIS A 11 7.73 14.30 8.84
CA HIS A 11 7.00 15.43 8.25
C HIS A 11 6.94 15.44 6.72
N ALA A 12 7.69 14.55 6.06
CA ALA A 12 7.74 14.53 4.61
C ALA A 12 6.46 13.88 4.02
N PRO A 13 6.00 14.30 2.83
CA PRO A 13 4.66 13.93 2.38
C PRO A 13 4.57 12.62 1.59
N VAL A 14 5.69 11.99 1.26
CA VAL A 14 5.72 10.81 0.37
C VAL A 14 6.10 9.54 1.12
N ALA A 15 5.29 8.50 0.96
CA ALA A 15 5.63 7.12 1.27
C ALA A 15 5.97 6.37 -0.02
N VAL A 16 6.94 5.44 0.03
CA VAL A 16 7.28 4.57 -1.11
C VAL A 16 7.14 3.12 -0.71
N CYS A 17 6.42 2.34 -1.51
CA CYS A 17 6.36 0.89 -1.42
C CYS A 17 7.04 0.29 -2.65
N THR A 18 8.15 -0.43 -2.45
CA THR A 18 8.96 -1.02 -3.53
C THR A 18 8.58 -2.46 -3.88
N LEU A 19 7.40 -2.92 -3.42
CA LEU A 19 6.91 -4.28 -3.63
C LEU A 19 7.97 -5.33 -3.23
N ASN A 20 8.37 -6.21 -4.14
CA ASN A 20 9.37 -7.24 -3.90
C ASN A 20 10.82 -6.76 -4.11
N SER A 21 11.03 -5.54 -4.59
CA SER A 21 12.36 -4.97 -4.86
C SER A 21 12.99 -4.44 -3.57
N GLY A 22 13.63 -5.34 -2.83
CA GLY A 22 14.34 -5.03 -1.59
C GLY A 22 15.57 -4.14 -1.80
N GLU A 23 16.33 -4.35 -2.88
CA GLU A 23 17.46 -3.48 -3.22
C GLU A 23 17.03 -2.02 -3.41
N LEU A 24 15.92 -1.79 -4.11
CA LEU A 24 15.39 -0.45 -4.37
C LEU A 24 15.01 0.27 -3.07
N ALA A 25 14.47 -0.46 -2.08
CA ALA A 25 14.20 0.13 -0.76
C ALA A 25 15.50 0.54 -0.04
N GLY A 26 16.55 -0.27 -0.16
CA GLY A 26 17.88 0.03 0.38
C GLY A 26 18.54 1.24 -0.27
N GLU A 27 18.43 1.35 -1.59
CA GLU A 27 18.93 2.49 -2.36
C GLU A 27 18.20 3.79 -1.99
N LEU A 28 16.87 3.77 -1.97
CA LEU A 28 16.06 4.94 -1.59
C LEU A 28 16.30 5.38 -0.14
N ARG A 29 16.50 4.42 0.77
CA ARG A 29 16.91 4.71 2.15
C ARG A 29 18.25 5.44 2.19
N THR A 30 19.22 4.97 1.40
CA THR A 30 20.58 5.54 1.36
C THR A 30 20.58 6.93 0.72
N LEU A 31 19.87 7.08 -0.40
CA LEU A 31 19.72 8.36 -1.10
C LEU A 31 18.99 9.41 -0.24
N SER A 32 18.06 8.95 0.61
CA SER A 32 17.28 9.76 1.55
C SER A 32 16.72 11.07 0.96
N PRO A 33 15.90 11.01 -0.12
CA PRO A 33 15.30 12.19 -0.71
C PRO A 33 14.57 13.05 0.33
N SER A 34 14.69 14.37 0.24
CA SER A 34 14.14 15.30 1.24
C SER A 34 12.62 15.18 1.45
N ARG A 35 11.89 14.74 0.43
CA ARG A 35 10.43 14.55 0.46
C ARG A 35 9.97 13.12 0.80
N LEU A 36 10.90 12.20 1.05
CA LEU A 36 10.59 10.81 1.42
C LEU A 36 10.47 10.68 2.94
N SER A 37 9.31 10.22 3.40
CA SER A 37 9.02 10.00 4.82
C SER A 37 9.29 8.58 5.26
N ILE A 38 8.82 7.60 4.47
CA ILE A 38 8.96 6.18 4.74
C ILE A 38 9.13 5.41 3.44
N VAL A 39 9.99 4.40 3.44
CA VAL A 39 10.14 3.45 2.34
C VAL A 39 10.11 2.02 2.86
N GLY A 40 9.45 1.10 2.16
CA GLY A 40 9.43 -0.30 2.55
C GLY A 40 8.95 -1.26 1.47
N THR A 41 9.06 -2.55 1.75
CA THR A 41 8.64 -3.64 0.85
C THR A 41 7.25 -4.18 1.19
N MET A 42 6.58 -4.78 0.21
CA MET A 42 5.30 -5.45 0.37
C MET A 42 5.23 -6.69 -0.50
N HIS A 43 5.02 -7.86 0.12
CA HIS A 43 5.08 -9.15 -0.55
C HIS A 43 3.74 -9.87 -0.67
N THR A 44 2.73 -9.45 0.09
CA THR A 44 1.43 -10.15 0.20
C THR A 44 0.28 -9.16 0.12
N GLU A 45 -0.76 -9.51 -0.62
CA GLU A 45 -1.94 -8.68 -0.87
C GLU A 45 -2.80 -8.46 0.38
N ASN A 46 -2.81 -9.37 1.36
CA ASN A 46 -3.64 -9.19 2.55
C ASN A 46 -2.87 -8.47 3.66
N LEU A 47 -2.02 -9.21 4.39
CA LEU A 47 -1.30 -8.69 5.56
C LEU A 47 -0.32 -7.57 5.19
N GLY A 48 0.21 -7.58 3.97
CA GLY A 48 1.11 -6.54 3.47
C GLY A 48 0.37 -5.22 3.29
N ILE A 49 -0.80 -5.25 2.65
CA ILE A 49 -1.67 -4.08 2.47
C ILE A 49 -2.14 -3.54 3.81
N GLU A 50 -2.59 -4.40 4.74
CA GLU A 50 -3.01 -3.99 6.08
C GLU A 50 -1.93 -3.16 6.79
N ARG A 51 -0.69 -3.65 6.76
CA ARG A 51 0.46 -2.98 7.39
C ARG A 51 0.82 -1.68 6.69
N LEU A 52 0.78 -1.66 5.37
CA LEU A 52 1.00 -0.45 4.58
C LEU A 52 -0.03 0.62 4.96
N ILE A 53 -1.31 0.27 4.98
CA ILE A 53 -2.40 1.20 5.33
C ILE A 53 -2.23 1.69 6.75
N ARG A 54 -1.92 0.81 7.72
CA ARG A 54 -1.69 1.22 9.12
C ARG A 54 -0.56 2.23 9.23
N ASN A 55 0.56 2.02 8.53
CA ASN A 55 1.70 2.92 8.56
C ASN A 55 1.40 4.27 7.89
N VAL A 56 0.68 4.26 6.76
CA VAL A 56 0.31 5.49 6.05
C VAL A 56 -0.73 6.29 6.85
N ALA A 57 -1.79 5.63 7.34
CA ALA A 57 -2.86 6.27 8.10
C ALA A 57 -2.39 6.83 9.45
N ALA A 58 -1.34 6.25 10.04
CA ALA A 58 -0.76 6.74 11.30
C ALA A 58 0.03 8.05 11.16
N ASN A 59 0.33 8.51 9.94
CA ASN A 59 1.05 9.76 9.72
C ASN A 59 0.29 10.65 8.73
N LEU A 60 -0.43 11.64 9.27
CA LEU A 60 -1.25 12.58 8.48
C LEU A 60 -0.45 13.48 7.52
N ASN A 61 0.87 13.56 7.67
CA ASN A 61 1.71 14.29 6.72
C ASN A 61 1.83 13.54 5.38
N LEU A 62 1.62 12.21 5.37
CA LEU A 62 1.66 11.42 4.15
C LEU A 62 0.46 11.73 3.26
N ARG A 63 0.74 12.33 2.11
CA ARG A 63 -0.27 12.69 1.11
C ARG A 63 -0.14 11.89 -0.18
N PHE A 64 1.01 11.25 -0.37
CA PHE A 64 1.32 10.49 -1.57
C PHE A 64 1.92 9.14 -1.20
N LEU A 65 1.44 8.09 -1.86
CA LEU A 65 2.05 6.78 -1.84
C LEU A 65 2.52 6.45 -3.25
N VAL A 66 3.82 6.22 -3.40
CA VAL A 66 4.42 5.72 -4.63
C VAL A 66 4.51 4.21 -4.52
N LEU A 67 3.88 3.51 -5.46
CA LEU A 67 4.00 2.07 -5.61
C LEU A 67 4.94 1.79 -6.79
N CYS A 68 6.04 1.10 -6.55
CA CYS A 68 7.05 0.80 -7.57
C CYS A 68 7.75 -0.53 -7.28
N GLY A 69 8.68 -0.93 -8.14
CA GLY A 69 9.36 -2.21 -8.05
C GLY A 69 8.58 -3.36 -8.69
N GLN A 70 9.10 -4.58 -8.53
CA GLN A 70 8.53 -5.75 -9.16
C GLN A 70 7.33 -6.29 -8.37
N ASP A 71 6.17 -6.33 -9.03
CA ASP A 71 5.01 -7.07 -8.52
C ASP A 71 5.25 -8.57 -8.70
N THR A 72 4.88 -9.35 -7.69
CA THR A 72 5.34 -10.75 -7.59
C THR A 72 4.57 -11.62 -8.59
N GLN A 73 5.12 -11.82 -9.80
CA GLN A 73 4.50 -12.71 -10.81
C GLN A 73 4.73 -14.21 -10.51
N GLN A 74 5.58 -14.54 -9.53
CA GLN A 74 6.16 -15.88 -9.35
C GLN A 74 5.25 -16.87 -8.62
N ARG A 75 4.13 -16.44 -8.03
CA ARG A 75 3.07 -17.34 -7.53
C ARG A 75 1.77 -17.00 -8.24
N ILE A 76 1.25 -17.97 -9.00
CA ILE A 76 -0.08 -17.90 -9.63
C ILE A 76 -1.08 -17.34 -8.61
N GLY A 77 -1.59 -16.13 -8.84
CA GLY A 77 -2.70 -15.53 -8.09
C GLY A 77 -2.38 -14.37 -7.13
N HIS A 78 -1.12 -14.06 -6.80
CA HIS A 78 -0.80 -13.02 -5.80
C HIS A 78 -0.13 -11.80 -6.43
N LEU A 79 -0.92 -10.79 -6.81
CA LEU A 79 -0.44 -9.49 -7.28
C LEU A 79 -0.69 -8.42 -6.21
N PRO A 80 0.18 -8.30 -5.19
CA PRO A 80 0.00 -7.34 -4.10
C PRO A 80 -0.08 -5.89 -4.60
N GLY A 81 0.68 -5.53 -5.63
CA GLY A 81 0.63 -4.19 -6.20
C GLY A 81 -0.72 -3.91 -6.86
N GLN A 82 -1.16 -4.80 -7.76
CA GLN A 82 -2.47 -4.68 -8.40
C GLN A 82 -3.63 -4.67 -7.38
N SER A 83 -3.54 -5.51 -6.34
CA SER A 83 -4.56 -5.58 -5.29
C SER A 83 -4.69 -4.26 -4.53
N LEU A 84 -3.57 -3.61 -4.21
CA LEU A 84 -3.56 -2.31 -3.54
C LEU A 84 -4.15 -1.21 -4.43
N VAL A 85 -3.77 -1.16 -5.70
CA VAL A 85 -4.33 -0.20 -6.67
C VAL A 85 -5.85 -0.39 -6.82
N SER A 86 -6.29 -1.65 -6.88
CA SER A 86 -7.71 -2.00 -7.00
C SER A 86 -8.49 -1.62 -5.75
N LEU A 87 -7.92 -1.86 -4.56
CA LEU A 87 -8.50 -1.45 -3.28
C LEU A 87 -8.63 0.07 -3.19
N PHE A 88 -7.60 0.81 -3.60
CA PHE A 88 -7.63 2.28 -3.58
C PHE A 88 -8.69 2.85 -4.53
N SER A 89 -8.88 2.22 -5.70
CA SER A 89 -9.81 2.70 -6.73
C SER A 89 -11.25 2.30 -6.47
N ASN A 90 -11.48 1.09 -5.96
CA ASN A 90 -12.82 0.47 -5.87
C ASN A 90 -13.33 0.34 -4.44
N GLY A 91 -12.48 0.55 -3.42
CA GLY A 91 -12.84 0.31 -2.03
C GLY A 91 -13.10 -1.17 -1.73
N LEU A 92 -13.87 -1.43 -0.67
CA LEU A 92 -14.24 -2.79 -0.24
C LEU A 92 -15.69 -3.10 -0.65
N THR A 93 -15.92 -4.32 -1.11
CA THR A 93 -17.29 -4.83 -1.25
C THR A 93 -17.84 -5.15 0.15
N PRO A 94 -19.10 -4.80 0.45
CA PRO A 94 -19.75 -5.23 1.70
C PRO A 94 -19.67 -6.75 1.85
N ALA A 95 -19.34 -7.23 3.05
CA ALA A 95 -19.35 -8.65 3.33
C ALA A 95 -20.77 -9.21 3.07
N ARG A 96 -20.87 -10.36 2.38
CA ARG A 96 -22.16 -11.02 2.16
C ARG A 96 -22.75 -11.40 3.53
N GLY A 97 -23.69 -10.60 4.01
CA GLY A 97 -24.26 -10.69 5.35
C GLY A 97 -24.98 -9.42 5.82
N SER A 98 -24.72 -8.26 5.21
CA SER A 98 -25.54 -7.06 5.39
C SER A 98 -26.48 -6.88 4.19
N SER A 99 -27.66 -7.46 4.28
CA SER A 99 -28.81 -7.10 3.44
C SER A 99 -29.18 -5.64 3.69
N ALA A 100 -28.64 -4.73 2.87
CA ALA A 100 -29.20 -3.39 2.72
C ALA A 100 -30.35 -3.49 1.70
N HIS A 101 -31.56 -3.42 2.20
CA HIS A 101 -32.77 -3.19 1.41
C HIS A 101 -32.72 -1.84 0.69
N LYS A 102 -33.10 -1.85 -0.60
CA LYS A 102 -33.62 -0.75 -1.47
C LYS A 102 -32.71 0.48 -1.69
N GLU A 103 -32.60 1.02 -2.90
CA GLU A 103 -33.67 1.68 -3.64
C GLU A 103 -33.72 1.23 -5.11
N SER A 104 -34.90 0.78 -5.52
CA SER A 104 -35.27 0.57 -6.92
C SER A 104 -35.71 1.90 -7.48
N ASP A 105 -35.24 2.20 -8.69
CA ASP A 105 -35.86 3.12 -9.63
C ASP A 105 -37.38 3.16 -9.45
N ARG A 106 -37.91 4.37 -9.24
CA ARG A 106 -39.21 4.78 -9.77
C ARG A 106 -39.23 6.29 -9.89
N CYS A 107 -39.77 6.71 -11.03
CA CYS A 107 -39.97 8.04 -11.58
C CYS A 107 -40.37 9.13 -10.57
#